data_AF-A0AAV4V1W9-F1
#
_entry.id   AF-A0AAV4V1W9-F1
#
_cell.length_a   1.000
_cell.length_b   1.000
_cell.length_c   1.000
_cell.angle_alpha   90.00
_cell.angle_beta   90.00
_cell.angle_gamma   90.00
#
_symmetry.space_group_name_H-M   'P 1'
#
loop_
_entity.id
_entity.type
_entity.pdbx_description
1 polymer ?
#
loop_
_entity_poly.entity_id
_entity_poly.type
_entity_poly.pdbx_seq_one_letter_code
_entity_poly.pdbx_strand_id
1 'polypeptide(L)'
;MFLFIISAFIVAGVSTTEGTTCNNFDLVVCAFLVDGDRTAKSGFAETEDSLDKRCDQTLPVLKCLSDYGAKCPETSFKHLADFFGDEYKTQTKICTKNDELRQRYLTYSKCLNMHRKSTEDKCGKLLEFEEANQFTVEHCKNYEENFQCSLKEIQKSCGKDAMLLLTDVLTPVHNFMEVACKDFQDLHDFAMLKSVLSR
;
A
#
# COMPACT_ATOMS: atom_id res chain seq x y z
N MET A 1 5.50 -1.66 -9.64
CA MET A 1 4.55 -1.00 -8.73
C MET A 1 5.22 0.02 -7.81
N PHE A 2 6.12 -0.34 -6.90
CA PHE A 2 6.74 0.61 -5.97
C PHE A 2 7.77 1.59 -6.58
N LEU A 3 8.40 1.24 -7.70
CA LEU A 3 9.45 2.05 -8.36
C LEU A 3 8.96 3.43 -8.85
N PHE A 4 7.68 3.57 -9.21
CA PHE A 4 7.18 4.80 -9.85
C PHE A 4 6.57 5.80 -8.86
N ILE A 5 6.13 5.36 -7.68
CA ILE A 5 5.71 6.28 -6.59
C ILE A 5 6.92 7.12 -6.15
N ILE A 6 8.12 6.53 -6.20
CA ILE A 6 9.35 7.18 -5.75
C ILE A 6 9.87 8.19 -6.79
N SER A 7 9.69 7.96 -8.10
CA SER A 7 10.17 8.88 -9.14
C SER A 7 9.46 10.24 -9.18
N ALA A 8 8.20 10.32 -8.70
CA ALA A 8 7.42 11.57 -8.73
C ALA A 8 7.85 12.60 -7.67
N PHE A 9 8.53 12.18 -6.60
CA PHE A 9 8.90 13.05 -5.48
C PHE A 9 10.36 13.54 -5.48
N ILE A 10 11.19 13.13 -6.46
CA ILE A 10 12.64 13.41 -6.50
C ILE A 10 12.97 14.91 -6.72
N VAL A 11 12.01 15.75 -7.12
CA VAL A 11 12.30 17.11 -7.59
C VAL A 11 12.35 18.17 -6.47
N ALA A 12 11.96 17.87 -5.23
CA ALA A 12 11.93 18.87 -4.17
C ALA A 12 12.45 18.35 -2.83
N GLY A 13 13.66 18.77 -2.44
CA GLY A 13 14.12 18.66 -1.06
C GLY A 13 15.58 18.25 -0.93
N VAL A 14 16.50 19.21 -1.02
CA VAL A 14 17.81 19.10 -0.37
C VAL A 14 17.84 20.18 0.71
N SER A 15 17.31 19.86 1.89
CA SER A 15 17.38 20.73 3.05
C SER A 15 18.39 20.13 4.02
N THR A 16 19.56 20.75 4.11
CA THR A 16 20.60 20.36 5.06
C THR A 16 20.36 21.06 6.39
N THR A 17 19.77 20.36 7.35
CA THR A 17 19.87 20.73 8.76
C THR A 17 20.58 19.61 9.52
N GLU A 18 21.58 19.98 10.31
CA GLU A 18 22.49 19.09 11.01
C GLU A 18 21.75 18.02 11.83
N GLY A 19 22.03 16.75 11.53
CA GLY A 19 21.45 15.60 12.23
C GLY A 19 20.86 14.59 11.26
N THR A 20 21.71 13.69 10.75
CA THR A 20 21.36 12.61 9.81
C THR A 20 21.01 13.09 8.40
N THR A 21 21.96 12.99 7.47
CA THR A 21 21.73 13.31 6.06
C THR A 21 20.72 12.33 5.46
N CYS A 22 19.52 12.81 5.17
CA CYS A 22 18.52 12.09 4.41
C CYS A 22 18.88 12.12 2.93
N ASN A 23 19.49 11.03 2.49
CA ASN A 23 19.85 10.88 1.09
C ASN A 23 18.72 10.14 0.38
N ASN A 24 18.06 10.80 -0.57
CA ASN A 24 17.07 10.17 -1.45
C ASN A 24 17.64 8.95 -2.21
N PHE A 25 18.97 8.81 -2.28
CA PHE A 25 19.63 7.60 -2.76
C PHE A 25 19.32 6.36 -1.90
N ASP A 26 19.20 6.48 -0.58
CA ASP A 26 18.86 5.35 0.31
C ASP A 26 17.45 4.84 -0.03
N LEU A 27 16.50 5.75 -0.27
CA LEU A 27 15.15 5.43 -0.74
C LEU A 27 15.18 4.73 -2.11
N VAL A 28 16.01 5.23 -3.03
CA VAL A 28 16.21 4.61 -4.35
C VAL A 28 16.82 3.21 -4.22
N VAL A 29 17.77 2.99 -3.33
CA VAL A 29 18.34 1.66 -3.04
C VAL A 29 17.27 0.71 -2.49
N CYS A 30 16.42 1.17 -1.57
CA CYS A 30 15.27 0.38 -1.11
C CYS A 30 14.31 0.04 -2.27
N ALA A 31 14.09 0.99 -3.18
CA ALA A 31 13.26 0.80 -4.37
C ALA A 31 13.87 -0.21 -5.36
N PHE A 32 15.20 -0.23 -5.51
CA PHE A 32 15.92 -1.17 -6.36
C PHE A 32 15.88 -2.62 -5.83
N LEU A 33 15.64 -2.83 -4.53
CA LEU A 33 15.37 -4.16 -3.98
C LEU A 33 14.00 -4.72 -4.42
N VAL A 34 13.12 -3.87 -4.98
CA VAL A 34 11.86 -4.30 -5.60
C VAL A 34 12.16 -4.81 -7.00
N ASP A 35 12.60 -6.06 -7.11
CA ASP A 35 12.67 -6.71 -8.42
C ASP A 35 11.25 -6.86 -8.99
N GLY A 36 11.02 -6.20 -10.12
CA GLY A 36 9.78 -5.47 -10.40
C GLY A 36 8.53 -6.26 -10.84
N ASP A 37 8.45 -7.60 -10.78
CA ASP A 37 7.41 -8.28 -11.60
C ASP A 37 6.85 -9.64 -11.16
N ARG A 38 6.95 -10.12 -9.90
CA ARG A 38 6.45 -11.49 -9.59
C ARG A 38 5.48 -11.65 -8.42
N THR A 39 5.46 -10.74 -7.46
CA THR A 39 4.60 -10.87 -6.27
C THR A 39 3.23 -10.20 -6.45
N ALA A 40 3.09 -9.05 -7.10
CA ALA A 40 1.79 -8.36 -7.20
C ALA A 40 0.77 -9.09 -8.12
N LYS A 41 1.23 -9.73 -9.20
CA LYS A 41 0.37 -10.46 -10.15
C LYS A 41 -0.15 -11.80 -9.61
N SER A 42 0.38 -12.29 -8.48
CA SER A 42 0.16 -13.66 -7.99
C SER A 42 -0.64 -13.70 -6.68
N GLY A 43 -1.78 -13.01 -6.60
CA GLY A 43 -2.77 -13.17 -5.53
C GLY A 43 -2.22 -13.28 -4.09
N PHE A 44 -2.92 -14.02 -3.24
CA PHE A 44 -2.46 -14.48 -1.95
C PHE A 44 -1.64 -15.76 -2.13
N ALA A 45 -0.57 -15.93 -1.34
CA ALA A 45 0.20 -17.18 -1.35
C ALA A 45 -0.62 -18.30 -0.67
N GLU A 46 -0.87 -19.41 -1.36
CA GLU A 46 -1.77 -20.46 -0.86
C GLU A 46 -1.07 -21.56 -0.06
N THR A 47 0.26 -21.56 -0.04
CA THR A 47 1.07 -22.57 0.65
C THR A 47 2.16 -21.93 1.49
N GLU A 48 2.58 -22.61 2.56
CA GLU A 48 3.70 -22.21 3.42
C GLU A 48 4.95 -21.87 2.59
N ASP A 49 5.36 -22.76 1.67
CA ASP A 49 6.55 -22.56 0.83
C ASP A 49 6.43 -21.33 -0.08
N SER A 50 5.25 -21.10 -0.66
CA SER A 50 5.02 -19.91 -1.48
C SER A 50 5.00 -18.62 -0.65
N LEU A 51 4.52 -18.70 0.59
CA LEU A 51 4.48 -17.57 1.50
C LEU A 51 5.88 -17.24 2.02
N ASP A 52 6.66 -18.24 2.44
CA ASP A 52 8.05 -18.07 2.89
C ASP A 52 8.90 -17.40 1.81
N LYS A 53 8.79 -17.86 0.54
CA LYS A 53 9.48 -17.22 -0.59
C LYS A 53 9.07 -15.76 -0.79
N ARG A 54 7.77 -15.45 -0.63
CA ARG A 54 7.29 -14.06 -0.72
C ARG A 54 7.81 -13.22 0.44
N CYS A 55 7.88 -13.77 1.64
CA CYS A 55 8.40 -13.11 2.83
C CYS A 55 9.88 -12.77 2.71
N ASP A 56 10.70 -13.71 2.23
CA ASP A 56 12.13 -13.51 1.99
C ASP A 56 12.42 -12.36 1.00
N GLN A 57 11.50 -12.14 0.06
CA GLN A 57 11.59 -11.07 -0.93
C GLN A 57 11.06 -9.74 -0.42
N THR A 58 9.97 -9.76 0.36
CA THR A 58 9.18 -8.56 0.65
C THR A 58 9.61 -7.88 1.95
N LEU A 59 9.95 -8.65 2.99
CA LEU A 59 10.32 -8.08 4.29
C LEU A 59 11.58 -7.19 4.24
N PRO A 60 12.67 -7.56 3.52
CA PRO A 60 13.85 -6.71 3.46
C PRO A 60 13.56 -5.34 2.82
N VAL A 61 12.71 -5.32 1.79
CA VAL A 61 12.27 -4.08 1.12
C VAL A 61 11.49 -3.20 2.08
N LEU A 62 10.45 -3.75 2.72
CA LEU A 62 9.59 -2.99 3.62
C LEU A 62 10.35 -2.50 4.84
N LYS A 63 11.28 -3.31 5.37
CA LYS A 63 12.16 -2.90 6.45
C LYS A 63 13.01 -1.70 6.03
N CYS A 64 13.63 -1.75 4.84
CA CYS A 64 14.45 -0.66 4.31
C CYS A 64 13.64 0.65 4.22
N LEU A 65 12.42 0.59 3.67
CA LEU A 65 11.54 1.75 3.52
C LEU A 65 11.04 2.28 4.88
N SER A 66 10.70 1.39 5.81
CA SER A 66 10.30 1.75 7.18
C SER A 66 11.44 2.41 7.95
N ASP A 67 12.65 1.84 7.90
CA ASP A 67 13.84 2.40 8.56
C ASP A 67 14.19 3.78 7.97
N TYR A 68 14.10 3.93 6.64
CA TYR A 68 14.31 5.22 5.97
C TYR A 68 13.30 6.26 6.45
N GLY A 69 12.00 5.91 6.47
CA GLY A 69 10.94 6.80 6.94
C GLY A 69 11.12 7.23 8.41
N ALA A 70 11.57 6.33 9.28
CA ALA A 70 11.86 6.64 10.67
C ALA A 70 13.08 7.56 10.83
N LYS A 71 14.10 7.39 9.98
CA LYS A 71 15.34 8.19 9.96
C LYS A 71 15.13 9.57 9.33
N CYS A 72 14.20 9.68 8.38
CA CYS A 72 13.99 10.85 7.54
C CYS A 72 12.55 11.38 7.61
N PRO A 73 12.18 12.04 8.73
CA PRO A 73 10.84 12.57 8.94
C PRO A 73 10.65 13.90 8.19
N GLU A 74 10.86 13.92 6.88
CA GLU A 74 10.44 15.06 6.05
C GLU A 74 8.91 15.03 5.89
N THR A 75 8.27 16.21 6.00
CA THR A 75 6.79 16.33 6.00
C THR A 75 6.16 15.80 4.72
N SER A 76 6.84 15.93 3.57
CA SER A 76 6.36 15.44 2.27
C SER A 76 6.33 13.92 2.16
N PHE A 77 7.12 13.20 2.96
CA PHE A 77 7.22 11.74 2.92
C PHE A 77 6.55 11.05 4.12
N LYS A 78 6.07 11.82 5.10
CA LYS A 78 5.55 11.29 6.37
C LYS A 78 4.46 10.23 6.20
N HIS A 79 3.45 10.47 5.36
CA HIS A 79 2.35 9.52 5.16
C HIS A 79 2.80 8.23 4.50
N LEU A 80 3.79 8.31 3.61
CA LEU A 80 4.36 7.16 2.94
C LEU A 80 5.28 6.36 3.88
N ALA A 81 6.03 7.05 4.75
CA ALA A 81 6.79 6.42 5.84
C ALA A 81 5.88 5.69 6.84
N ASP A 82 4.80 6.34 7.27
CA ASP A 82 3.81 5.75 8.19
C ASP A 82 3.17 4.51 7.54
N PHE A 83 2.80 4.59 6.25
CA PHE A 83 2.33 3.45 5.46
C PHE A 83 3.33 2.29 5.45
N PHE A 84 4.60 2.52 5.09
CA PHE A 84 5.59 1.45 5.05
C PHE A 84 5.89 0.86 6.42
N GLY A 85 5.83 1.66 7.48
CA GLY A 85 5.94 1.18 8.86
C GLY A 85 4.80 0.24 9.23
N ASP A 86 3.57 0.58 8.89
CA ASP A 86 2.41 -0.26 9.18
C ASP A 86 2.34 -1.50 8.29
N GLU A 87 2.69 -1.37 7.00
CA GLU A 87 2.81 -2.50 6.08
C GLU A 87 3.89 -3.48 6.54
N TYR A 88 5.06 -2.98 6.98
CA TYR A 88 6.12 -3.83 7.54
C TYR A 88 5.66 -4.61 8.78
N LYS A 89 4.93 -3.97 9.70
CA LYS A 89 4.37 -4.64 10.88
C LYS A 89 3.39 -5.74 10.49
N THR A 90 2.47 -5.46 9.57
CA THR A 90 1.48 -6.43 9.09
C THR A 90 2.13 -7.61 8.38
N GLN A 91 3.05 -7.34 7.45
CA GLN A 91 3.77 -8.40 6.73
C GLN A 91 4.66 -9.22 7.68
N THR A 92 5.28 -8.61 8.69
CA THR A 92 6.06 -9.35 9.70
C THR A 92 5.21 -10.40 10.42
N LYS A 93 3.97 -10.06 10.79
CA LYS A 93 3.03 -11.01 11.39
C LYS A 93 2.69 -12.15 10.42
N ILE A 94 2.31 -11.84 9.18
CA ILE A 94 2.03 -12.84 8.13
C ILE A 94 3.25 -13.77 7.90
N CYS A 95 4.46 -13.23 7.99
CA CYS A 95 5.70 -13.98 7.76
C CYS A 95 6.21 -14.76 8.98
N THR A 96 5.60 -14.58 10.15
CA THR A 96 6.01 -15.28 11.39
C THR A 96 5.25 -16.59 11.53
N LYS A 97 5.98 -17.73 11.56
CA LYS A 97 5.41 -19.09 11.48
C LYS A 97 4.29 -19.41 12.50
N ASN A 98 4.37 -18.86 13.70
CA ASN A 98 3.42 -19.14 14.78
C ASN A 98 2.44 -17.99 15.05
N ASP A 99 2.38 -16.99 14.16
CA ASP A 99 1.47 -15.86 14.31
C ASP A 99 0.06 -16.23 13.84
N GLU A 100 -0.95 -15.77 14.59
CA GLU A 100 -2.36 -16.00 14.26
C GLU A 100 -2.74 -15.44 12.89
N LEU A 101 -2.17 -14.30 12.51
CA LEU A 101 -2.44 -13.66 11.22
C LEU A 101 -1.92 -14.52 10.07
N ARG A 102 -0.77 -15.19 10.22
CA ARG A 102 -0.25 -16.14 9.22
C ARG A 102 -1.20 -17.32 9.05
N GLN A 103 -1.66 -17.90 10.15
CA GLN A 103 -2.57 -19.06 10.11
C GLN A 103 -3.88 -18.71 9.41
N ARG A 104 -4.47 -17.56 9.74
CA ARG A 104 -5.66 -17.03 9.07
C ARG A 104 -5.39 -16.75 7.59
N TYR A 105 -4.26 -16.11 7.27
CA TYR A 105 -3.82 -15.83 5.90
C TYR A 105 -3.83 -17.10 5.03
N LEU A 106 -3.14 -18.15 5.47
CA LEU A 106 -3.06 -19.39 4.71
C LEU A 106 -4.41 -20.10 4.63
N THR A 107 -5.21 -20.06 5.70
CA THR A 107 -6.55 -20.66 5.76
C THR A 107 -7.49 -20.09 4.69
N TYR A 108 -7.49 -18.76 4.48
CA TYR A 108 -8.44 -18.10 3.59
C TYR A 108 -7.86 -17.72 2.22
N SER A 109 -6.53 -17.78 2.04
CA SER A 109 -5.79 -17.44 0.81
C SER A 109 -6.44 -18.00 -0.47
N LYS A 110 -6.79 -19.29 -0.47
CA LYS A 110 -7.41 -19.97 -1.62
C LYS A 110 -8.79 -19.42 -1.97
N CYS A 111 -9.62 -19.14 -0.98
CA CYS A 111 -10.95 -18.56 -1.23
C CYS A 111 -10.82 -17.12 -1.76
N LEU A 112 -9.95 -16.33 -1.14
CA LEU A 112 -9.68 -14.96 -1.57
C LEU A 112 -9.19 -14.92 -3.03
N ASN A 113 -8.28 -15.81 -3.42
CA ASN A 113 -7.83 -15.92 -4.80
C ASN A 113 -8.94 -16.34 -5.77
N MET A 114 -9.77 -17.32 -5.39
CA MET A 114 -10.88 -17.80 -6.21
C MET A 114 -11.88 -16.69 -6.54
N HIS A 115 -12.16 -15.81 -5.57
CA HIS A 115 -13.16 -14.75 -5.71
C HIS A 115 -12.58 -13.38 -6.13
N ARG A 116 -11.25 -13.20 -6.11
CA ARG A 116 -10.58 -11.93 -6.43
C ARG A 116 -11.14 -11.27 -7.68
N LYS A 117 -11.09 -11.95 -8.83
CA LYS A 117 -11.54 -11.39 -10.10
C LYS A 117 -13.02 -11.01 -10.08
N SER A 118 -13.88 -11.88 -9.57
CA SER A 118 -15.32 -11.59 -9.49
C SER A 118 -15.65 -10.41 -8.56
N THR A 119 -14.86 -10.24 -7.49
CA THR A 119 -14.98 -9.09 -6.59
C THR A 119 -14.50 -7.83 -7.28
N GLU A 120 -13.34 -7.86 -7.95
CA GLU A 120 -12.79 -6.72 -8.70
C GLU A 120 -13.71 -6.28 -9.86
N ASP A 121 -14.26 -7.22 -10.63
CA ASP A 121 -15.18 -6.92 -11.73
C ASP A 121 -16.48 -6.24 -11.24
N LYS A 122 -16.90 -6.54 -10.00
CA LYS A 122 -18.13 -6.02 -9.41
C LYS A 122 -17.93 -4.73 -8.62
N CYS A 123 -16.86 -4.65 -7.85
CA CYS A 123 -16.60 -3.59 -6.88
C CYS A 123 -15.55 -2.59 -7.36
N GLY A 124 -14.91 -2.83 -8.50
CA GLY A 124 -13.70 -2.13 -8.88
C GLY A 124 -12.46 -2.70 -8.18
N LYS A 125 -11.29 -2.34 -8.71
CA LYS A 125 -10.01 -2.74 -8.13
C LYS A 125 -9.74 -1.92 -6.87
N LEU A 126 -9.29 -2.58 -5.80
CA LEU A 126 -8.99 -1.90 -4.55
C LEU A 126 -7.77 -1.02 -4.67
N LEU A 127 -6.65 -1.55 -5.17
CA LEU A 127 -5.48 -0.80 -5.64
C LEU A 127 -4.65 -1.69 -6.56
N GLU A 128 -4.74 -1.44 -7.86
CA GLU A 128 -3.68 -1.83 -8.80
C GLU A 128 -3.25 -0.56 -9.50
N PHE A 129 -2.30 0.16 -8.89
CA PHE A 129 -1.61 1.23 -9.59
C PHE A 129 -0.49 0.57 -10.38
N GLU A 130 -0.73 0.29 -11.67
CA GLU A 130 0.36 -0.13 -12.55
C GLU A 130 1.44 0.98 -12.57
N GLU A 131 1.02 2.24 -12.43
CA GLU A 131 1.87 3.42 -12.38
C GLU A 131 1.34 4.48 -11.38
N ALA A 132 2.22 5.21 -10.70
CA ALA A 132 1.86 6.22 -9.70
C ALA A 132 1.15 7.46 -10.30
N ASN A 133 1.39 7.74 -11.57
CA ASN A 133 0.72 8.79 -12.36
C ASN A 133 -0.77 8.48 -12.63
N GLN A 134 -1.23 7.25 -12.36
CA GLN A 134 -2.62 6.84 -12.52
C GLN A 134 -3.46 7.16 -11.28
N PHE A 135 -2.88 7.73 -10.23
CA PHE A 135 -3.65 8.23 -9.09
C PHE A 135 -4.47 9.46 -9.52
N THR A 136 -5.80 9.33 -9.53
CA THR A 136 -6.72 10.38 -10.03
C THR A 136 -7.76 10.76 -8.97
N VAL A 137 -8.45 11.89 -9.18
CA VAL A 137 -9.60 12.31 -8.35
C VAL A 137 -10.65 11.20 -8.29
N GLU A 138 -10.86 10.49 -9.40
CA GLU A 138 -11.84 9.41 -9.49
C GLU A 138 -11.48 8.22 -8.59
N HIS A 139 -10.19 7.86 -8.50
CA HIS A 139 -9.74 6.85 -7.55
C HIS A 139 -10.09 7.25 -6.12
N CYS A 140 -9.84 8.50 -5.73
CA CYS A 140 -10.19 8.97 -4.39
C CYS A 140 -11.68 9.07 -4.12
N LYS A 141 -12.48 9.39 -5.15
CA LYS A 141 -13.93 9.46 -5.02
C LYS A 141 -14.55 8.07 -4.78
N ASN A 142 -14.04 7.05 -5.46
CA ASN A 142 -14.64 5.72 -5.46
C ASN A 142 -13.94 4.74 -4.51
N TYR A 143 -12.75 5.08 -3.99
CA TYR A 143 -11.93 4.18 -3.17
C TYR A 143 -12.71 3.58 -1.99
N GLU A 144 -13.38 4.42 -1.20
CA GLU A 144 -14.10 3.95 -0.01
C GLU A 144 -15.25 3.01 -0.38
N GLU A 145 -16.02 3.37 -1.41
CA GLU A 145 -17.12 2.55 -1.90
C GLU A 145 -16.62 1.19 -2.42
N ASN A 146 -15.51 1.19 -3.16
CA ASN A 146 -14.88 -0.04 -3.67
C ASN A 146 -14.35 -0.92 -2.52
N PHE A 147 -13.75 -0.29 -1.49
CA PHE A 147 -13.25 -0.96 -0.29
C PHE A 147 -14.36 -1.67 0.46
N GLN A 148 -15.43 -0.94 0.78
CA GLN A 148 -16.60 -1.50 1.48
C GLN A 148 -17.33 -2.55 0.65
N CYS A 149 -17.46 -2.35 -0.67
CA CYS A 149 -18.03 -3.35 -1.58
C CYS A 149 -17.22 -4.66 -1.54
N SER A 150 -15.89 -4.56 -1.64
CA SER A 150 -15.03 -5.74 -1.66
C SER A 150 -15.10 -6.52 -0.36
N LEU A 151 -15.08 -5.84 0.81
CA LEU A 151 -15.26 -6.50 2.10
C LEU A 151 -16.60 -7.25 2.19
N LYS A 152 -17.69 -6.63 1.72
CA LYS A 152 -19.02 -7.27 1.69
C LYS A 152 -19.08 -8.48 0.78
N GLU A 153 -18.49 -8.40 -0.42
CA GLU A 153 -18.46 -9.53 -1.36
C GLU A 153 -17.60 -10.69 -0.85
N ILE A 154 -16.47 -10.41 -0.20
CA ILE A 154 -15.63 -11.42 0.44
C ILE A 154 -16.32 -12.01 1.66
N GLN A 155 -17.01 -11.21 2.48
CA GLN A 155 -17.82 -11.73 3.59
C GLN A 155 -18.88 -12.71 3.08
N LYS A 156 -19.55 -12.37 1.97
CA LYS A 156 -20.57 -13.21 1.35
C LYS A 156 -20.00 -14.51 0.77
N SER A 157 -18.81 -14.44 0.16
CA SER A 157 -18.25 -15.57 -0.60
C SER A 157 -17.33 -16.46 0.23
N CYS A 158 -16.54 -15.88 1.13
CA CYS A 158 -15.51 -16.54 1.94
C CYS A 158 -15.79 -16.52 3.45
N GLY A 159 -16.86 -15.86 3.89
CA GLY A 159 -17.26 -15.79 5.30
C GLY A 159 -16.65 -14.62 6.07
N LYS A 160 -17.14 -14.44 7.31
CA LYS A 160 -16.77 -13.31 8.17
C LYS A 160 -15.29 -13.26 8.53
N ASP A 161 -14.68 -14.41 8.80
CA ASP A 161 -13.28 -14.47 9.22
C ASP A 161 -12.31 -14.14 8.08
N ALA A 162 -12.67 -14.48 6.83
CA ALA A 162 -11.95 -14.08 5.64
C ALA A 162 -12.04 -12.56 5.41
N MET A 163 -13.22 -11.97 5.63
CA MET A 163 -13.40 -10.52 5.60
C MET A 163 -12.54 -9.84 6.67
N LEU A 164 -12.54 -10.34 7.91
CA LEU A 164 -11.70 -9.80 8.98
C LEU A 164 -10.21 -9.91 8.64
N LEU A 165 -9.77 -11.03 8.05
CA LEU A 165 -8.40 -11.16 7.57
C LEU A 165 -8.08 -10.09 6.53
N LEU A 166 -8.96 -9.92 5.54
CA LEU A 166 -8.76 -8.94 4.48
C LEU A 166 -8.70 -7.50 5.05
N THR A 167 -9.53 -7.19 6.04
CA THR A 167 -9.46 -5.93 6.79
C THR A 167 -8.11 -5.78 7.48
N ASP A 168 -7.65 -6.78 8.24
CA ASP A 168 -6.36 -6.74 8.95
C ASP A 168 -5.19 -6.51 7.97
N VAL A 169 -5.20 -7.21 6.82
CA VAL A 169 -4.16 -7.12 5.79
C VAL A 169 -4.19 -5.77 5.05
N LEU A 170 -5.37 -5.23 4.76
CA LEU A 170 -5.52 -4.00 3.98
C LEU A 170 -5.63 -2.73 4.83
N THR A 171 -5.59 -2.82 6.16
CA THR A 171 -5.63 -1.63 7.03
C THR A 171 -4.52 -0.62 6.73
N PRO A 172 -3.24 -1.01 6.53
CA PRO A 172 -2.20 -0.03 6.17
C PRO A 172 -2.52 0.73 4.89
N VAL A 173 -2.99 -0.01 3.88
CA VAL A 173 -3.43 0.53 2.60
C VAL A 173 -4.59 1.50 2.78
N HIS A 174 -5.58 1.14 3.59
CA HIS A 174 -6.75 1.96 3.83
C HIS A 174 -6.41 3.28 4.52
N ASN A 175 -5.64 3.22 5.61
CA ASN A 175 -5.18 4.41 6.31
C ASN A 175 -4.37 5.34 5.39
N PHE A 176 -3.51 4.78 4.54
CA PHE A 176 -2.76 5.56 3.55
C PHE A 176 -3.69 6.26 2.56
N MET A 177 -4.67 5.54 2.01
CA MET A 177 -5.61 6.08 1.03
C MET A 177 -6.52 7.16 1.62
N GLU A 178 -6.99 7.02 2.86
CA GLU A 178 -7.77 8.06 3.53
C GLU A 178 -7.02 9.39 3.60
N VAL A 179 -5.73 9.34 3.96
CA VAL A 179 -4.91 10.54 4.08
C VAL A 179 -4.52 11.08 2.70
N ALA A 180 -4.02 10.23 1.81
CA ALA A 180 -3.59 10.63 0.47
C ALA A 180 -4.74 11.26 -0.34
N CYS A 181 -5.95 10.73 -0.20
CA CYS A 181 -7.11 11.27 -0.91
C CYS A 181 -7.61 12.59 -0.33
N LYS A 182 -7.51 12.77 0.98
CA LYS A 182 -7.80 14.06 1.61
C LYS A 182 -6.83 15.14 1.14
N ASP A 183 -5.53 14.85 1.16
CA ASP A 183 -4.49 15.79 0.68
C ASP A 183 -4.71 16.16 -0.79
N PHE A 184 -5.08 15.17 -1.62
CA PHE A 184 -5.35 15.39 -3.04
C PHE A 184 -6.61 16.23 -3.30
N GLN A 185 -7.68 16.03 -2.53
CA GLN A 185 -8.90 16.83 -2.60
C GLN A 185 -8.64 18.29 -2.18
N ASP A 186 -7.93 18.50 -1.07
CA ASP A 186 -7.59 19.83 -0.57
C ASP A 186 -6.75 20.63 -1.59
N LEU A 187 -5.77 19.98 -2.24
CA LEU A 187 -4.98 20.58 -3.30
C LEU A 187 -5.80 20.94 -4.55
N HIS A 188 -6.74 20.06 -4.94
CA HIS A 188 -7.60 20.29 -6.09
C HIS A 188 -8.59 21.45 -5.84
N ASP A 189 -9.19 21.52 -4.65
CA ASP A 189 -10.13 22.59 -4.27
C ASP A 189 -9.41 23.95 -4.17
N PHE A 190 -8.18 23.97 -3.66
CA PHE A 190 -7.36 25.17 -3.64
C PHE A 190 -6.99 25.66 -5.05
N ALA A 191 -6.65 24.74 -5.97
CA ALA A 191 -6.37 25.08 -7.36
C ALA A 191 -7.61 25.66 -8.07
N MET A 192 -8.80 25.09 -7.81
CA MET A 192 -10.07 25.59 -8.30
C MET A 192 -10.39 26.99 -7.76
N LEU A 193 -10.26 27.21 -6.44
CA LEU A 193 -10.47 28.52 -5.82
C LEU A 193 -9.54 29.59 -6.39
N LYS A 194 -8.25 29.25 -6.61
CA LYS A 194 -7.29 30.17 -7.23
C LYS A 194 -7.72 30.54 -8.65
N SER A 195 -8.24 29.60 -9.44
CA SER A 195 -8.72 29.85 -10.80
C SER A 195 -9.95 30.78 -10.85
N VAL A 196 -10.80 30.73 -9.82
CA VAL A 196 -11.98 31.59 -9.66
C VAL A 196 -11.59 33.00 -9.20
N LEU A 197 -10.65 33.11 -8.26
CA LEU A 197 -10.18 34.40 -7.73
C LEU A 197 -9.24 35.16 -8.68
N SER A 198 -8.76 34.50 -9.75
CA SER A 198 -7.91 35.09 -10.78
C SER A 198 -8.70 35.63 -11.99
N ARG A 199 -10.04 35.63 -11.91
CA ARG A 199 -10.95 36.27 -12.89
C ARG A 199 -11.61 37.49 -12.26
#